data_AF-A0A925D2A9-F1
#
_entry.id   AF-A0A925D2A9-F1
#
_cell.length_a   1.000
_cell.length_b   1.000
_cell.length_c   1.000
_cell.angle_alpha   90.00
_cell.angle_beta   90.00
_cell.angle_gamma   90.00
#
_symmetry.space_group_name_H-M   'P 1'
#
loop_
_entity.id
_entity.type
_entity.pdbx_description
1 polymer ?
#
loop_
_entity_poly.entity_id
_entity_poly.type
_entity_poly.pdbx_seq_one_letter_code
_entity_poly.pdbx_strand_id
1 'polypeptide(L)'
;MVIINDRHVSVRLHEDILEEVYGKIAIHVMYDDDKIREVVMIDEEDIVRTYALSLKRKSWRFHPEIEQVNKQIRNGAAIGQAFRSAGFAIERRLIDAYQVTTPLWLQAAFMNDTPVARARTIEVSVEKYGKPYSYAIITEIYTPHFFRVEGPESKIIHIEPNSKNLALVARAKTAMYLQQHLPGRVLC
;
A
#
# COMPACT_ATOMS: atom_id res chain seq x y z
N MET A 1 14.41 14.40 37.91
CA MET A 1 13.99 14.92 36.60
C MET A 1 13.49 13.74 35.79
N VAL A 2 12.18 13.54 35.74
CA VAL A 2 11.55 12.46 34.97
C VAL A 2 11.32 12.99 33.57
N ILE A 3 12.08 12.52 32.58
CA ILE A 3 11.82 12.82 31.18
C ILE A 3 10.70 11.87 30.76
N ILE A 4 9.46 12.34 30.83
CA ILE A 4 8.33 11.66 30.20
C ILE A 4 8.45 11.96 28.71
N ASN A 5 9.04 11.01 27.96
CA ASN A 5 9.03 11.04 26.50
C ASN A 5 7.61 10.71 26.03
N ASP A 6 6.75 11.72 26.02
CA ASP A 6 5.35 11.63 25.64
C ASP A 6 5.19 11.62 24.11
N ARG A 7 5.87 10.69 23.44
CA ARG A 7 5.79 10.50 21.98
C ARG A 7 4.85 9.36 21.57
N HIS A 8 3.81 9.09 22.35
CA HIS A 8 2.71 8.22 21.92
C HIS A 8 1.64 9.02 21.17
N VAL A 9 2.04 9.75 20.11
CA VAL A 9 1.05 10.11 19.09
C VAL A 9 0.78 8.83 18.32
N SER A 10 -0.36 8.20 18.59
CA SER A 10 -0.86 7.07 17.79
C SER A 10 -1.05 7.57 16.35
N VAL A 11 -0.03 7.37 15.51
CA VAL A 11 -0.13 7.67 14.08
C VAL A 11 -1.24 6.78 13.51
N ARG A 12 -2.29 7.41 12.99
CA ARG A 12 -3.33 6.71 12.24
C ARG A 12 -2.69 6.13 10.98
N LEU A 13 -2.85 4.83 10.81
CA LEU A 13 -2.38 4.11 9.64
C LEU A 13 -3.34 4.32 8.47
N HIS A 14 -2.87 4.00 7.25
CA HIS A 14 -3.70 4.16 6.06
C HIS A 14 -4.94 3.26 6.13
N GLU A 15 -4.74 2.02 6.57
CA GLU A 15 -5.81 1.06 6.83
C GLU A 15 -6.85 1.61 7.82
N ASP A 16 -6.43 2.28 8.91
CA ASP A 16 -7.37 2.86 9.89
C ASP A 16 -8.26 3.95 9.25
N ILE A 17 -7.75 4.66 8.24
CA ILE A 17 -8.50 5.72 7.54
C ILE A 17 -9.45 5.10 6.51
N LEU A 18 -8.97 4.09 5.77
CA LEU A 18 -9.82 3.36 4.84
C LEU A 18 -10.97 2.66 5.58
N GLU A 19 -10.69 2.06 6.74
CA GLU A 19 -11.69 1.36 7.53
C GLU A 19 -12.78 2.29 8.08
N GLU A 20 -12.40 3.51 8.47
CA GLU A 20 -13.37 4.53 8.90
C GLU A 20 -14.31 4.95 7.76
N VAL A 21 -13.80 5.02 6.52
CA VAL A 21 -14.54 5.55 5.38
C VAL A 21 -15.37 4.48 4.66
N TYR A 22 -14.82 3.27 4.52
CA TYR A 22 -15.37 2.21 3.67
C TYR A 22 -15.77 0.94 4.44
N GLY A 23 -15.63 0.93 5.77
CA GLY A 23 -15.83 -0.28 6.56
C GLY A 23 -14.64 -1.25 6.44
N LYS A 24 -14.85 -2.52 6.75
CA LYS A 24 -13.74 -3.48 6.86
C LYS A 24 -12.90 -3.56 5.58
N ILE A 25 -11.56 -3.52 5.73
CA ILE A 25 -10.63 -3.60 4.62
C ILE A 25 -9.88 -4.93 4.63
N ALA A 26 -9.94 -5.65 3.52
CA ALA A 26 -9.11 -6.82 3.24
C ALA A 26 -7.85 -6.42 2.46
N ILE A 27 -6.74 -7.09 2.75
CA ILE A 27 -5.48 -6.93 2.00
C ILE A 27 -5.26 -8.17 1.15
N HIS A 28 -5.24 -7.98 -0.17
CA HIS A 28 -4.91 -9.03 -1.11
C HIS A 28 -3.47 -8.82 -1.60
N VAL A 29 -2.60 -9.81 -1.34
CA VAL A 29 -1.22 -9.79 -1.81
C VAL A 29 -1.15 -10.28 -3.25
N MET A 30 -0.83 -9.37 -4.16
CA MET A 30 -0.72 -9.65 -5.59
C MET A 30 0.67 -10.21 -5.97
N TYR A 31 1.70 -9.77 -5.24
CA TYR A 31 3.08 -10.22 -5.40
C TYR A 31 3.87 -9.89 -4.13
N ASP A 32 4.75 -10.78 -3.68
CA ASP A 32 5.67 -10.50 -2.57
C ASP A 32 6.97 -11.28 -2.77
N ASP A 33 8.09 -10.55 -2.79
CA ASP A 33 9.43 -11.10 -2.64
C ASP A 33 10.25 -10.31 -1.60
N ASP A 34 11.56 -10.51 -1.61
CA ASP A 34 12.48 -9.85 -0.66
C ASP A 34 12.66 -8.35 -0.89
N LYS A 35 12.33 -7.85 -2.09
CA LYS A 35 12.56 -6.48 -2.55
C LYS A 35 11.27 -5.72 -2.78
N ILE A 36 10.22 -6.40 -3.23
CA ILE A 36 8.99 -5.78 -3.71
C ILE A 36 7.79 -6.48 -3.05
N ARG A 37 6.77 -5.70 -2.70
CA ARG A 37 5.43 -6.20 -2.38
C ARG A 37 4.39 -5.36 -3.10
N GLU A 38 3.47 -6.02 -3.77
CA GLU A 38 2.30 -5.40 -4.39
C GLU A 38 1.05 -5.92 -3.68
N VAL A 39 0.19 -5.00 -3.26
CA VAL A 39 -1.10 -5.33 -2.64
C VAL A 39 -2.21 -4.47 -3.21
N VAL A 40 -3.43 -4.98 -3.09
CA VAL A 40 -4.65 -4.17 -3.17
C VAL A 40 -5.38 -4.24 -1.84
N MET A 41 -5.98 -3.12 -1.45
CA MET A 41 -6.84 -2.98 -0.29
C MET A 41 -8.27 -2.89 -0.79
N ILE A 42 -9.09 -3.86 -0.40
CA ILE A 42 -10.43 -4.11 -0.91
C ILE A 42 -11.41 -3.94 0.25
N ASP A 43 -12.54 -3.29 0.01
CA ASP A 43 -13.62 -3.19 1.00
C ASP A 43 -14.59 -4.37 0.95
N GLU A 44 -15.68 -4.29 1.71
CA GLU A 44 -16.72 -5.32 1.75
C GLU A 44 -17.57 -5.42 0.47
N GLU A 45 -17.49 -4.42 -0.41
CA GLU A 45 -18.16 -4.39 -1.72
C GLU A 45 -17.27 -4.98 -2.84
N ASP A 46 -16.12 -5.55 -2.48
CA ASP A 46 -15.09 -6.05 -3.41
C ASP A 46 -14.49 -4.95 -4.30
N ILE A 47 -14.52 -3.69 -3.82
CA ILE A 47 -13.97 -2.54 -4.54
C ILE A 47 -12.56 -2.25 -4.04
N VAL A 48 -11.60 -2.14 -4.96
CA VAL A 48 -10.25 -1.71 -4.59
C VAL A 48 -10.28 -0.23 -4.21
N ARG A 49 -9.90 0.07 -2.97
CA ARG A 49 -9.78 1.44 -2.47
C ARG A 49 -8.36 1.97 -2.53
N THR A 50 -7.37 1.09 -2.51
CA THR A 50 -5.96 1.46 -2.67
C THR A 50 -5.17 0.33 -3.32
N TYR A 51 -4.32 0.68 -4.28
CA TYR A 51 -3.22 -0.16 -4.73
C TYR A 51 -1.92 0.33 -4.09
N ALA A 52 -1.10 -0.56 -3.57
CA ALA A 52 0.18 -0.20 -2.96
C ALA A 52 1.33 -1.05 -3.47
N LEU A 53 2.41 -0.37 -3.86
CA LEU A 53 3.70 -0.95 -4.23
C LEU A 53 4.74 -0.57 -3.17
N SER A 54 5.31 -1.56 -2.51
CA SER A 54 6.33 -1.39 -1.48
C SER A 54 7.69 -1.85 -1.98
N LEU A 55 8.70 -1.00 -1.85
CA LEU A 55 10.11 -1.32 -2.07
C LEU A 55 10.79 -1.54 -0.70
N LYS A 56 11.10 -2.80 -0.39
CA LYS A 56 11.65 -3.25 0.90
C LYS A 56 13.16 -3.02 0.96
N ARG A 57 13.66 -2.52 2.09
CA ARG A 57 15.11 -2.43 2.34
C ARG A 57 15.66 -3.78 2.78
N LYS A 58 16.63 -4.35 2.05
CA LYS A 58 17.21 -5.69 2.35
C LYS A 58 17.74 -5.87 3.78
N SER A 59 18.05 -4.78 4.48
CA SER A 59 18.61 -4.82 5.83
C SER A 59 17.68 -5.46 6.87
N TRP A 60 16.39 -5.65 6.56
CA TRP A 60 15.42 -6.23 7.51
C TRP A 60 15.84 -7.63 7.96
N ARG A 61 16.55 -8.36 7.10
CA ARG A 61 17.08 -9.71 7.39
C ARG A 61 18.12 -9.75 8.51
N PHE A 62 18.73 -8.62 8.81
CA PHE A 62 19.73 -8.53 9.88
C PHE A 62 19.10 -8.17 11.23
N HIS A 63 17.77 -8.01 11.29
CA HIS A 63 17.02 -7.65 12.49
C HIS A 63 15.97 -8.73 12.79
N PRO A 64 16.24 -9.67 13.70
CA PRO A 64 15.35 -10.82 13.95
C PRO A 64 13.89 -10.45 14.29
N GLU A 65 13.67 -9.36 15.04
CA GLU A 65 12.32 -8.88 15.33
C GLU A 65 11.58 -8.40 14.06
N ILE A 66 12.28 -7.71 13.17
CA ILE A 66 11.72 -7.22 11.90
C ILE A 66 11.46 -8.38 10.95
N GLU A 67 12.35 -9.37 10.90
CA GLU A 67 12.12 -10.60 10.15
C GLU A 67 10.84 -11.32 10.60
N GLN A 68 10.59 -11.38 11.91
CA GLN A 68 9.36 -12.00 12.43
C GLN A 68 8.11 -11.22 12.03
N VAL A 69 8.14 -9.88 12.05
CA VAL A 69 7.05 -9.05 11.52
C VAL A 69 6.88 -9.27 10.02
N ASN A 70 7.98 -9.39 9.28
CA ASN A 70 7.97 -9.59 7.83
C ASN A 70 7.32 -10.92 7.43
N LYS A 71 7.39 -11.96 8.28
CA LYS A 71 6.63 -13.21 8.08
C LYS A 71 5.13 -12.97 8.15
N GLN A 72 4.65 -12.15 9.09
CA GLN A 72 3.22 -11.80 9.18
C GLN A 72 2.76 -11.01 7.96
N ILE A 73 3.58 -10.03 7.54
CA ILE A 73 3.39 -9.22 6.33
C ILE A 73 3.29 -10.12 5.09
N ARG A 74 4.17 -11.11 4.94
CA ARG A 74 4.12 -12.10 3.85
C ARG A 74 2.86 -12.96 3.87
N ASN A 75 2.31 -13.21 5.04
CA ASN A 75 1.06 -13.94 5.22
C ASN A 75 -0.18 -13.05 5.08
N GLY A 76 -0.05 -11.86 4.48
CA GLY A 76 -1.19 -11.00 4.14
C GLY A 76 -1.44 -9.84 5.10
N ALA A 77 -0.70 -9.72 6.22
CA ALA A 77 -0.92 -8.61 7.15
C ALA A 77 -0.57 -7.24 6.54
N ALA A 78 -1.26 -6.19 6.97
CA ALA A 78 -0.88 -4.81 6.69
C ALA A 78 0.49 -4.51 7.29
N ILE A 79 1.33 -3.75 6.57
CA ILE A 79 2.67 -3.40 7.08
C ILE A 79 2.54 -2.66 8.42
N GLY A 80 1.69 -1.63 8.46
CA GLY A 80 1.49 -0.83 9.66
C GLY A 80 0.95 -1.66 10.83
N GLN A 81 -0.15 -2.37 10.62
CA GLN A 81 -0.75 -3.20 11.67
C GLN A 81 0.19 -4.29 12.19
N ALA A 82 1.00 -4.93 11.35
CA ALA A 82 1.95 -5.96 11.77
C ALA A 82 3.05 -5.39 12.68
N PHE A 83 3.59 -4.21 12.34
CA PHE A 83 4.58 -3.53 13.19
C PHE A 83 3.96 -3.04 14.50
N ARG A 84 2.78 -2.42 14.44
CA ARG A 84 2.04 -1.94 15.61
C ARG A 84 1.77 -3.08 16.59
N SER A 85 1.30 -4.23 16.08
CA SER A 85 1.02 -5.42 16.89
C SER A 85 2.28 -6.04 17.52
N ALA A 86 3.46 -5.82 16.94
CA ALA A 86 4.75 -6.25 17.47
C ALA A 86 5.41 -5.22 18.42
N GLY A 87 4.70 -4.13 18.74
CA GLY A 87 5.15 -3.10 19.68
C GLY A 87 6.13 -2.09 19.08
N PHE A 88 6.15 -1.93 17.76
CA PHE A 88 6.93 -0.86 17.11
C PHE A 88 6.11 0.43 17.05
N ALA A 89 6.78 1.56 17.29
CA ALA A 89 6.30 2.85 16.81
C ALA A 89 6.54 2.94 15.30
N ILE A 90 5.65 3.60 14.57
CA ILE A 90 5.68 3.70 13.10
C ILE A 90 5.68 5.17 12.73
N GLU A 91 6.63 5.55 11.90
CA GLU A 91 6.73 6.89 11.32
C GLU A 91 6.53 6.78 9.79
N ARG A 92 5.64 7.63 9.26
CA ARG A 92 5.38 7.75 7.83
C ARG A 92 5.79 9.14 7.38
N ARG A 93 6.84 9.24 6.57
CA ARG A 93 7.30 10.50 5.99
C ARG A 93 6.84 10.60 4.55
N LEU A 94 6.00 11.58 4.23
CA LEU A 94 5.62 11.87 2.86
C LEU A 94 6.85 12.33 2.07
N ILE A 95 7.20 11.59 1.02
CA ILE A 95 8.26 11.97 0.07
C ILE A 95 7.65 12.82 -1.04
N ASP A 96 6.52 12.37 -1.62
CA ASP A 96 5.89 13.03 -2.75
C ASP A 96 4.39 12.74 -2.85
N ALA A 97 3.64 13.64 -3.48
CA ALA A 97 2.22 13.51 -3.79
C ALA A 97 1.95 14.00 -5.22
N TYR A 98 1.40 13.13 -6.05
CA TYR A 98 1.26 13.36 -7.48
C TYR A 98 -0.02 12.71 -8.03
N GLN A 99 -0.39 13.04 -9.26
CA GLN A 99 -1.43 12.32 -9.99
C GLN A 99 -0.79 11.34 -10.98
N VAL A 100 -1.44 10.19 -11.18
CA VAL A 100 -1.00 9.14 -12.11
C VAL A 100 -2.11 8.77 -13.06
N THR A 101 -1.75 8.50 -14.32
CA THR A 101 -2.66 7.83 -15.24
C THR A 101 -2.74 6.35 -14.86
N THR A 102 -3.91 5.87 -14.48
CA THR A 102 -4.14 4.49 -14.05
C THR A 102 -4.32 3.57 -15.26
N PRO A 103 -3.76 2.36 -15.23
CA PRO A 103 -4.02 1.37 -16.27
C PRO A 103 -5.49 0.87 -16.20
N LEU A 104 -6.02 0.40 -17.33
CA LEU A 104 -7.44 -0.03 -17.44
C LEU A 104 -7.87 -1.04 -16.38
N TRP A 105 -7.00 -1.99 -16.01
CA TRP A 105 -7.33 -2.97 -14.98
C TRP A 105 -7.54 -2.33 -13.60
N LEU A 106 -6.79 -1.28 -13.28
CA LEU A 106 -6.90 -0.58 -12.00
C LEU A 106 -8.11 0.35 -12.00
N GLN A 107 -8.45 0.96 -13.14
CA GLN A 107 -9.70 1.70 -13.32
C GLN A 107 -10.91 0.80 -13.06
N ALA A 108 -10.93 -0.39 -13.68
CA ALA A 108 -11.96 -1.39 -13.46
C ALA A 108 -12.03 -1.83 -11.98
N ALA A 109 -10.89 -2.08 -11.35
CA ALA A 109 -10.82 -2.47 -9.94
C ALA A 109 -11.25 -1.35 -8.97
N PHE A 110 -11.04 -0.08 -9.34
CA PHE A 110 -11.52 1.08 -8.61
C PHE A 110 -13.01 1.37 -8.84
N MET A 111 -13.66 0.67 -9.77
CA MET A 111 -15.02 0.94 -10.25
C MET A 111 -15.21 2.41 -10.65
N ASN A 112 -14.25 2.96 -11.40
CA ASN A 112 -14.29 4.35 -11.83
C ASN A 112 -13.72 4.53 -13.24
N ASP A 113 -14.38 5.38 -14.02
CA ASP A 113 -14.03 5.70 -15.41
C ASP A 113 -12.97 6.79 -15.53
N THR A 114 -12.56 7.43 -14.42
CA THR A 114 -11.53 8.47 -14.45
C THR A 114 -10.15 7.84 -14.62
N PRO A 115 -9.40 8.17 -15.69
CA PRO A 115 -8.09 7.58 -15.94
C PRO A 115 -7.00 8.15 -15.03
N VAL A 116 -7.32 9.12 -14.17
CA VAL A 116 -6.35 9.80 -13.29
C VAL A 116 -6.70 9.51 -11.83
N ALA A 117 -5.70 9.08 -11.08
CA ALA A 117 -5.80 8.85 -9.64
C ALA A 117 -4.73 9.63 -8.88
N ARG A 118 -5.00 9.95 -7.62
CA ARG A 118 -3.99 10.50 -6.71
C ARG A 118 -3.07 9.37 -6.22
N ALA A 119 -1.79 9.67 -6.15
CA ALA A 119 -0.78 8.79 -5.61
C ALA A 119 0.10 9.53 -4.60
N ARG A 120 0.65 8.78 -3.65
CA ARG A 120 1.64 9.27 -2.69
C ARG A 120 2.78 8.28 -2.59
N THR A 121 3.98 8.81 -2.44
CA THR A 121 5.15 8.02 -2.07
C THR A 121 5.57 8.41 -0.66
N ILE A 122 5.66 7.42 0.21
CA ILE A 122 6.01 7.58 1.62
C ILE A 122 7.21 6.73 1.97
N GLU A 123 8.07 7.22 2.85
CA GLU A 123 9.01 6.37 3.58
C GLU A 123 8.38 5.89 4.88
N VAL A 124 8.48 4.59 5.14
CA VAL A 124 8.05 3.99 6.40
C VAL A 124 9.28 3.63 7.22
N SER A 125 9.38 4.25 8.39
CA SER A 125 10.35 3.92 9.42
C SER A 125 9.64 3.32 10.62
N VAL A 126 10.31 2.41 11.32
CA VAL A 126 9.80 1.76 12.52
C VAL A 126 10.82 1.89 13.64
N GLU A 127 10.36 2.05 14.87
CA GLU A 127 11.22 2.20 16.04
C GLU A 127 10.76 1.27 17.15
N LYS A 128 11.70 0.58 17.78
CA LYS A 128 11.47 -0.17 19.02
C LYS A 128 12.69 -0.02 19.93
N TYR A 129 12.44 0.25 21.21
CA TYR A 129 13.51 0.48 22.20
C TYR A 129 14.52 1.58 21.80
N GLY A 130 14.04 2.67 21.18
CA GLY A 130 14.89 3.78 20.74
C GLY A 130 15.75 3.49 19.51
N LYS A 131 15.54 2.36 18.82
CA LYS A 131 16.30 1.98 17.62
C LYS A 131 15.44 2.17 16.36
N PRO A 132 15.65 3.24 15.59
CA PRO A 132 14.91 3.48 14.36
C PRO A 132 15.44 2.61 13.22
N TYR A 133 14.53 2.22 12.33
CA TYR A 133 14.82 1.41 11.16
C TYR A 133 13.95 1.86 9.98
N SER A 134 14.57 2.29 8.88
CA SER A 134 13.85 2.56 7.63
C SER A 134 13.51 1.23 6.95
N TYR A 135 12.22 0.92 6.83
CA TYR A 135 11.73 -0.38 6.38
C TYR A 135 11.46 -0.43 4.88
N ALA A 136 10.67 0.50 4.37
CA ALA A 136 10.25 0.50 2.98
C ALA A 136 9.95 1.90 2.46
N ILE A 137 10.02 2.05 1.15
CA ILE A 137 9.35 3.14 0.44
C ILE A 137 8.07 2.54 -0.15
N ILE A 138 6.93 3.18 0.10
CA ILE A 138 5.62 2.71 -0.37
C ILE A 138 5.03 3.77 -1.28
N THR A 139 4.63 3.36 -2.48
CA THR A 139 3.75 4.15 -3.34
C THR A 139 2.33 3.63 -3.22
N GLU A 140 1.43 4.50 -2.79
CA GLU A 140 -0.01 4.23 -2.65
C GLU A 140 -0.75 4.98 -3.76
N ILE A 141 -1.63 4.29 -4.50
CA ILE A 141 -2.54 4.86 -5.49
C ILE A 141 -3.95 4.68 -4.98
N TYR A 142 -4.67 5.78 -4.79
CA TYR A 142 -6.00 5.78 -4.20
C TYR A 142 -7.09 5.73 -5.25
N THR A 143 -8.23 5.11 -4.92
CA THR A 143 -9.43 5.28 -5.73
C THR A 143 -9.75 6.78 -5.87
N PRO A 144 -10.14 7.30 -7.05
CA PRO A 144 -10.30 8.74 -7.25
C PRO A 144 -11.37 9.41 -6.38
N HIS A 145 -12.29 8.65 -5.78
CA HIS A 145 -13.28 9.16 -4.83
C HIS A 145 -12.75 9.31 -3.38
N PHE A 146 -11.49 8.96 -3.13
CA PHE A 146 -10.89 9.09 -1.81
C PHE A 146 -10.36 10.52 -1.58
N PHE A 147 -11.20 11.38 -1.02
CA PHE A 147 -10.92 12.82 -0.86
C PHE A 147 -10.22 13.23 0.44
N ARG A 148 -10.07 12.32 1.44
CA ARG A 148 -9.46 12.64 2.75
C ARG A 148 -7.93 12.77 2.76
N VAL A 149 -7.34 12.87 1.58
CA VAL A 149 -5.90 12.90 1.36
C VAL A 149 -5.45 14.37 1.43
N GLU A 150 -5.47 14.97 2.62
CA GLU A 150 -4.99 16.35 2.87
C GLU A 150 -3.49 16.46 2.53
N GLY A 151 -3.12 17.33 1.60
CA GLY A 151 -1.74 17.55 1.18
C GLY A 151 -1.62 18.66 0.14
N PRO A 152 -0.40 19.17 -0.13
CA PRO A 152 -0.17 20.23 -1.11
C PRO A 152 -0.63 19.82 -2.51
N GLU A 153 -0.98 20.80 -3.35
CA GLU A 153 -1.40 20.59 -4.74
C GLU A 153 -0.39 19.70 -5.50
N SER A 154 -0.89 18.61 -6.05
CA SER A 154 -0.10 17.54 -6.66
C SER A 154 0.27 17.84 -8.12
N LYS A 155 1.53 17.62 -8.52
CA LYS A 155 1.93 17.62 -9.94
C LYS A 155 1.40 16.37 -10.65
N ILE A 156 1.00 16.50 -11.91
CA ILE A 156 0.57 15.35 -12.73
C ILE A 156 1.81 14.68 -13.31
N ILE A 157 1.99 13.38 -13.05
CA ILE A 157 3.08 12.57 -13.60
C ILE A 157 2.45 11.47 -14.46
N HIS A 158 2.74 11.50 -15.76
CA HIS A 158 2.36 10.41 -16.65
C HIS A 158 3.30 9.23 -16.44
N ILE A 159 2.78 8.10 -15.94
CA ILE A 159 3.52 6.84 -15.88
C ILE A 159 3.31 6.13 -17.21
N GLU A 160 4.32 6.13 -18.08
CA GLU A 160 4.26 5.31 -19.28
C GLU A 160 4.30 3.82 -18.89
N PRO A 161 3.49 2.94 -19.52
CA PRO A 161 3.47 1.50 -19.25
C PRO A 161 4.79 0.74 -19.54
N ASN A 162 5.87 1.44 -19.88
CA ASN A 162 7.03 0.86 -20.56
C ASN A 162 8.15 0.35 -19.63
N SER A 163 7.92 0.29 -18.30
CA SER A 163 8.81 -0.52 -17.47
C SER A 163 8.47 -1.98 -17.72
N LYS A 164 9.41 -2.71 -18.35
CA LYS A 164 9.28 -4.12 -18.78
C LYS A 164 8.79 -5.08 -17.68
N ASN A 165 8.75 -4.66 -16.41
CA ASN A 165 8.20 -5.42 -15.29
C ASN A 165 6.72 -5.15 -15.02
N LEU A 166 6.19 -3.93 -15.21
CA LEU A 166 4.78 -3.61 -14.91
C LEU A 166 3.82 -4.10 -15.98
N ALA A 167 4.19 -4.08 -17.26
CA ALA A 167 3.30 -4.53 -18.35
C ALA A 167 3.10 -6.06 -18.37
N LEU A 168 4.15 -6.83 -18.06
CA LEU A 168 4.09 -8.29 -17.99
C LEU A 168 3.26 -8.75 -16.78
N VAL A 169 3.46 -8.07 -15.65
CA VAL A 169 2.75 -8.29 -14.40
C VAL A 169 1.28 -7.86 -14.52
N ALA A 170 0.98 -6.70 -15.13
CA ALA A 170 -0.40 -6.23 -15.33
C ALA A 170 -1.20 -7.14 -16.30
N ARG A 171 -0.58 -7.67 -17.37
CA ARG A 171 -1.28 -8.56 -18.32
C ARG A 171 -1.59 -9.94 -17.74
N ALA A 172 -0.66 -10.53 -16.98
CA ALA A 172 -0.92 -11.78 -16.27
C ALA A 172 -1.95 -11.59 -15.13
N LYS A 173 -1.89 -10.46 -14.42
CA LYS A 173 -2.77 -10.16 -13.28
C LYS A 173 -4.20 -9.79 -13.68
N THR A 174 -4.39 -9.12 -14.81
CA THR A 174 -5.75 -8.86 -15.34
C THR A 174 -6.43 -10.18 -15.72
N ALA A 175 -5.71 -11.10 -16.35
CA ALA A 175 -6.25 -12.42 -16.67
C ALA A 175 -6.57 -13.24 -15.41
N MET A 176 -5.69 -13.25 -14.40
CA MET A 176 -5.93 -13.98 -13.15
C MET A 176 -7.08 -13.41 -12.31
N TYR A 177 -7.17 -12.08 -12.16
CA TYR A 177 -8.25 -11.44 -11.39
C TYR A 177 -9.62 -11.69 -12.04
N LEU A 178 -9.71 -11.52 -13.36
CA LEU A 178 -10.95 -11.81 -14.11
C LEU A 178 -11.34 -13.29 -14.02
N GLN A 179 -10.36 -14.20 -14.04
CA GLN A 179 -10.59 -15.65 -13.99
C GLN A 179 -10.98 -16.15 -12.59
N GLN A 180 -10.53 -15.48 -11.52
CA GLN A 180 -10.83 -15.86 -10.14
C GLN A 180 -12.09 -15.20 -9.57
N HIS A 181 -12.45 -14.00 -10.04
CA HIS A 181 -13.50 -13.19 -9.38
C HIS A 181 -14.66 -12.81 -10.32
N LEU A 182 -14.60 -13.15 -11.62
CA LEU A 182 -15.73 -13.03 -12.55
C LEU A 182 -15.98 -14.33 -13.35
N PRO A 183 -16.32 -15.46 -12.68
CA PRO A 183 -16.62 -16.69 -13.40
C PRO A 183 -17.92 -16.53 -14.22
N GLY A 184 -17.79 -16.32 -15.54
CA GLY A 184 -18.92 -16.33 -16.47
C GLY A 184 -18.89 -15.33 -17.63
N ARG A 185 -17.95 -14.38 -17.68
CA ARG A 185 -17.78 -13.51 -18.85
C ARG A 185 -16.62 -13.98 -19.71
N VAL A 186 -16.93 -14.85 -20.67
CA VAL A 186 -16.07 -15.09 -21.83
C VAL A 186 -15.98 -13.77 -22.59
N LEU A 187 -14.79 -13.16 -22.61
CA LEU A 187 -14.47 -12.06 -23.51
C LEU A 187 -14.39 -12.65 -24.93
N CYS A 188 -15.45 -12.41 -25.71
CA CYS A 188 -15.38 -12.47 -27.18
C CYS A 188 -14.66 -11.22 -27.70
#